data_AF-A0A351QXS6-F1
#
_entry.id   AF-A0A351QXS6-F1
#
_cell.length_a   1.000
_cell.length_b   1.000
_cell.length_c   1.000
_cell.angle_alpha   90.00
_cell.angle_beta   90.00
_cell.angle_gamma   90.00
#
_symmetry.space_group_name_H-M   'P 1'
#
loop_
_entity.id
_entity.type
_entity.pdbx_description
1 polymer ?
#
loop_
_entity_poly.entity_id
_entity_poly.type
_entity_poly.pdbx_seq_one_letter_code
_entity_poly.pdbx_strand_id
1 'polypeptide(L)'
;MGGTMNNKVVKKISSILIVIIMCMTPLALTGSAFAAVNIQDLNHQINIPTNKTWTIKLSNRLHTNLINNLSTYVKVFSPNGGELKVGLSYNETNKAIKITPPSGGYSTSTTYSIIVKSGLYDSEGKYIELPAVKEFSTVPSNHNVSTLGTMSTYSVGTTVDNFANIQYNKKPPIFRALYSGDARKTDIAQYLEPSRYKNDKNGIYMFMKLNFIQDISVSTLNSILVGKGTLSNMGQAFYDACKTNNVNQAYAVAHALLETGNGTSTLAKGVDYKKEDGTTVKVYNFFGICAFDNSPVSSGAESAYKNGWTSPEAAIKGGIKWIAENYIHSDKNAKNPRTAQDTIYEMRWNVHNYSSPWHQYATDIVWSYKQVTNIKLIMDKHSNVKPQFEIPVYK
;
A
#
# COMPACT_ATOMS: atom_id res chain seq x y z
N MET A 1 41.31 13.40 -46.98
CA MET A 1 41.25 14.43 -45.91
C MET A 1 39.78 14.57 -45.51
N GLY A 2 39.21 13.95 -44.48
CA GLY A 2 39.78 13.37 -43.27
C GLY A 2 39.08 13.98 -42.04
N GLY A 3 37.83 13.57 -41.78
CA GLY A 3 37.23 13.53 -40.44
C GLY A 3 36.63 14.82 -39.87
N THR A 4 35.31 14.95 -39.99
CA THR A 4 34.45 15.90 -39.26
C THR A 4 34.48 15.60 -37.74
N MET A 5 34.80 16.62 -36.93
CA MET A 5 34.79 16.56 -35.47
C MET A 5 33.38 16.23 -34.94
N ASN A 6 33.26 15.08 -34.29
CA ASN A 6 32.09 14.71 -33.50
C ASN A 6 32.28 15.23 -32.08
N ASN A 7 31.95 16.50 -31.83
CA ASN A 7 31.86 17.03 -30.46
C ASN A 7 30.61 16.44 -29.79
N LYS A 8 30.75 15.23 -29.23
CA LYS A 8 29.88 14.78 -28.14
C LYS A 8 30.01 15.80 -27.03
N VAL A 9 28.99 16.65 -26.88
CA VAL A 9 28.75 17.38 -25.64
C VAL A 9 28.52 16.32 -24.57
N VAL A 10 29.61 15.91 -23.93
CA VAL A 10 29.54 15.30 -22.60
C VAL A 10 28.91 16.39 -21.75
N LYS A 11 27.61 16.29 -21.47
CA LYS A 11 27.00 17.00 -20.36
C LYS A 11 27.82 16.59 -19.14
N LYS A 12 28.79 17.42 -18.77
CA LYS A 12 29.40 17.38 -17.44
C LYS A 12 28.22 17.42 -16.49
N ILE A 13 27.97 16.31 -15.80
CA ILE A 13 27.14 16.27 -14.61
C ILE A 13 27.78 17.31 -13.69
N SER A 14 27.22 18.52 -13.69
CA SER A 14 27.74 19.62 -12.91
C SER A 14 27.39 19.29 -11.47
N SER A 15 28.38 18.75 -10.78
CA SER A 15 28.40 18.43 -9.37
C SER A 15 28.00 19.64 -8.54
N ILE A 16 26.71 19.84 -8.33
CA ILE A 16 26.23 20.45 -7.10
C ILE A 16 24.98 19.66 -6.70
N LEU A 17 25.32 18.50 -6.14
CA LEU A 17 24.42 17.63 -5.42
C LEU A 17 24.23 18.30 -4.06
N ILE A 18 23.02 18.73 -3.73
CA ILE A 18 22.62 18.93 -2.33
C ILE A 18 22.77 17.54 -1.71
N VAL A 19 23.85 17.32 -0.97
CA VAL A 19 24.10 16.05 -0.31
C VAL A 19 23.16 16.00 0.89
N ILE A 20 22.00 15.36 0.74
CA ILE A 20 21.12 15.04 1.87
C ILE A 20 21.76 13.91 2.67
N ILE A 21 22.66 14.25 3.58
CA ILE A 21 23.09 13.31 4.63
C ILE A 21 22.07 13.39 5.75
N MET A 22 21.20 12.39 5.83
CA MET A 22 20.47 12.07 7.05
C MET A 22 21.40 11.24 7.94
N CYS A 23 22.19 11.89 8.82
CA CYS A 23 23.23 11.22 9.62
C CYS A 23 22.67 10.04 10.45
N MET A 24 23.24 8.84 10.27
CA MET A 24 24.46 8.38 10.97
C MET A 24 25.23 7.30 10.15
N THR A 25 26.56 7.43 10.18
CA THR A 25 27.69 6.71 9.52
C THR A 25 27.74 6.66 7.97
N PRO A 26 28.88 7.03 7.34
CA PRO A 26 29.08 6.87 5.91
C PRO A 26 29.43 5.41 5.61
N LEU A 27 28.68 4.76 4.72
CA LEU A 27 29.10 3.49 4.13
C LEU A 27 28.76 3.47 2.64
N ALA A 28 29.69 2.89 1.89
CA ALA A 28 29.89 3.02 0.45
C ALA A 28 28.65 2.72 -0.40
N LEU A 29 28.47 3.53 -1.45
CA LEU A 29 27.57 3.25 -2.56
C LEU A 29 28.17 2.12 -3.40
N THR A 30 27.65 0.90 -3.30
CA THR A 30 27.84 -0.13 -4.33
C THR A 30 26.71 -0.02 -5.33
N GLY A 31 27.06 0.32 -6.57
CA GLY A 31 26.11 0.46 -7.66
C GLY A 31 25.48 -0.86 -8.07
N SER A 32 24.22 -0.79 -8.47
CA SER A 32 23.62 -1.72 -9.42
C SER A 32 22.69 -0.87 -10.28
N ALA A 33 22.92 -0.89 -11.58
CA ALA A 33 22.15 -0.12 -12.53
C ALA A 33 20.72 -0.69 -12.57
N PHE A 34 19.76 0.08 -12.08
CA PHE A 34 18.33 -0.21 -12.23
C PHE A 34 17.77 0.81 -13.22
N ALA A 35 16.93 0.34 -14.16
CA ALA A 35 16.13 1.25 -14.99
C ALA A 35 15.26 2.07 -14.03
N ALA A 36 15.52 3.37 -13.92
CA ALA A 36 15.11 4.16 -12.76
C ALA A 36 14.09 5.24 -13.12
N VAL A 37 12.96 5.22 -12.41
CA VAL A 37 12.41 6.49 -11.91
C VAL A 37 13.55 7.18 -11.14
N ASN A 38 13.96 8.37 -11.58
CA ASN A 38 15.13 9.07 -11.05
C ASN A 38 14.90 9.52 -9.59
N ILE A 39 15.18 8.65 -8.61
CA ILE A 39 15.05 8.90 -7.16
C ILE A 39 16.37 8.55 -6.46
N GLN A 40 16.80 9.39 -5.52
CA GLN A 40 17.92 9.09 -4.63
C GLN A 40 17.45 8.24 -3.44
N ASP A 41 17.73 6.94 -3.48
CA ASP A 41 17.40 6.01 -2.38
C ASP A 41 18.51 6.02 -1.32
N LEU A 42 18.14 6.21 -0.05
CA LEU A 42 19.04 6.20 1.09
C LEU A 42 18.84 4.93 1.90
N ASN A 43 19.94 4.28 2.29
CA ASN A 43 19.94 3.01 3.03
C ASN A 43 18.89 2.97 4.15
N HIS A 44 18.05 1.94 4.15
CA HIS A 44 17.09 1.67 5.20
C HIS A 44 17.80 1.52 6.56
N GLN A 45 17.28 2.18 7.60
CA GLN A 45 17.77 2.03 8.98
C GLN A 45 16.74 1.33 9.86
N ILE A 46 17.19 0.41 10.70
CA ILE A 46 16.34 -0.34 11.64
C ILE A 46 16.60 0.09 13.08
N ASN A 47 15.75 -0.33 14.01
CA ASN A 47 15.87 -0.06 15.45
C ASN A 47 15.89 1.44 15.80
N ILE A 48 15.12 2.25 15.08
CA ILE A 48 15.04 3.68 15.34
C ILE A 48 14.14 3.99 16.55
N PRO A 49 14.57 4.78 17.54
CA PRO A 49 13.72 5.20 18.65
C PRO A 49 12.46 5.92 18.18
N THR A 50 11.34 5.71 18.86
CA THR A 50 10.04 6.30 18.48
C THR A 50 10.00 7.83 18.62
N ASN A 51 10.90 8.41 19.40
CA ASN A 51 11.07 9.86 19.57
C ASN A 51 12.16 10.45 18.66
N LYS A 52 12.69 9.68 17.70
CA LYS A 52 13.79 10.12 16.83
C LYS A 52 13.41 11.41 16.09
N THR A 53 14.26 12.41 16.25
CA THR A 53 14.30 13.57 15.35
C THR A 53 15.29 13.29 14.22
N TRP A 54 14.90 13.62 12.99
CA TRP A 54 15.76 13.55 11.81
C TRP A 54 16.29 14.92 11.43
N THR A 55 17.50 14.95 10.87
CA THR A 55 18.10 16.17 10.35
C THR A 55 18.54 15.91 8.91
N ILE A 56 17.99 16.70 7.99
CA ILE A 56 18.44 16.79 6.60
C ILE A 56 19.49 17.90 6.58
N LYS A 57 20.75 17.53 6.33
CA LYS A 57 21.82 18.51 6.10
C LYS A 57 21.79 18.99 4.65
N LEU A 58 21.97 20.29 4.45
CA LEU A 58 22.00 20.94 3.15
C LEU A 58 23.40 21.49 2.87
N SER A 59 23.90 21.32 1.64
CA SER A 59 25.18 21.88 1.22
C SER A 59 25.16 23.42 1.25
N ASN A 60 24.03 24.01 0.83
CA ASN A 60 23.78 25.45 0.77
C ASN A 60 22.61 25.86 1.69
N ARG A 61 22.44 27.17 1.91
CA ARG A 61 21.33 27.70 2.71
C ARG A 61 20.02 27.53 1.97
N LEU A 62 18.99 27.06 2.65
CA LEU A 62 17.63 27.02 2.12
C LEU A 62 17.15 28.42 1.77
N HIS A 63 16.41 28.55 0.66
CA HIS A 63 15.78 29.81 0.31
C HIS A 63 14.75 30.25 1.35
N THR A 64 14.73 31.53 1.71
CA THR A 64 13.86 32.07 2.79
C THR A 64 12.37 31.90 2.49
N ASN A 65 11.95 32.00 1.23
CA ASN A 65 10.56 31.73 0.81
C ASN A 65 10.04 30.31 1.16
N LEU A 66 10.94 29.34 1.40
CA LEU A 66 10.57 27.98 1.77
C LEU A 66 10.31 27.81 3.26
N ILE A 67 10.68 28.78 4.10
CA ILE A 67 10.59 28.71 5.57
C ILE A 67 9.19 28.29 6.05
N ASN A 68 8.13 28.80 5.42
CA ASN A 68 6.74 28.48 5.76
C ASN A 68 6.12 27.41 4.84
N ASN A 69 6.88 26.88 3.88
CA ASN A 69 6.39 25.99 2.83
C ASN A 69 7.14 24.65 2.76
N LEU A 70 7.91 24.31 3.81
CA LEU A 70 8.70 23.08 3.87
C LEU A 70 7.85 21.80 3.70
N SER A 71 6.60 21.80 4.19
CA SER A 71 5.67 20.67 4.10
C SER A 71 5.29 20.30 2.65
N THR A 72 5.47 21.23 1.71
CA THR A 72 5.28 20.94 0.27
C THR A 72 6.32 19.94 -0.22
N TYR A 73 7.55 20.01 0.30
CA TYR A 73 8.73 19.30 -0.19
C TYR A 73 9.21 18.18 0.73
N VAL A 74 9.10 18.34 2.05
CA VAL A 74 9.55 17.36 3.03
C VAL A 74 8.34 16.70 3.66
N LYS A 75 8.19 15.39 3.45
CA LYS A 75 7.06 14.60 3.91
C LYS A 75 7.51 13.34 4.61
N VAL A 76 6.70 12.84 5.53
CA VAL A 76 6.89 11.52 6.14
C VAL A 76 5.62 10.72 5.90
N PHE A 77 5.76 9.47 5.52
CA PHE A 77 4.65 8.58 5.22
C PHE A 77 4.66 7.37 6.16
N SER A 78 3.48 6.97 6.60
CA SER A 78 3.25 5.69 7.26
C SER A 78 3.21 4.54 6.26
N PRO A 79 3.32 3.28 6.70
CA PRO A 79 3.39 2.14 5.77
C PRO A 79 2.13 1.91 4.92
N ASN A 80 0.99 2.51 5.27
CA ASN A 80 -0.22 2.52 4.42
C ASN A 80 -0.16 3.57 3.29
N GLY A 81 0.92 4.35 3.18
CA GLY A 81 1.05 5.45 2.24
C GLY A 81 0.34 6.75 2.65
N GLY A 82 -0.21 6.80 3.87
CA GLY A 82 -0.76 8.02 4.45
C GLY A 82 0.34 8.99 4.85
N GLU A 83 0.13 10.28 4.60
CA GLU A 83 1.03 11.33 5.07
C GLU A 83 0.90 11.49 6.59
N LEU A 84 2.04 11.47 7.27
CA LEU A 84 2.16 11.59 8.71
C LEU A 84 2.44 13.05 9.07
N LYS A 85 1.64 13.61 9.98
CA LYS A 85 1.85 14.98 10.47
C LYS A 85 3.07 15.03 11.38
N VAL A 86 4.15 15.63 10.89
CA VAL A 86 5.42 15.83 11.59
C VAL A 86 5.69 17.32 11.79
N GLY A 87 6.49 17.68 12.79
CA GLY A 87 6.95 19.06 12.93
C GLY A 87 8.18 19.29 12.04
N LEU A 88 8.16 20.35 11.24
CA LEU A 88 9.26 20.75 10.37
C LEU A 88 9.81 22.09 10.86
N SER A 89 11.13 22.18 10.97
CA SER A 89 11.84 23.41 11.33
C SER A 89 13.19 23.45 10.63
N TYR A 90 13.87 24.58 10.72
CA TYR A 90 15.20 24.80 10.17
C TYR A 90 16.10 25.37 11.26
N ASN A 91 17.41 25.17 11.12
CA ASN A 91 18.38 25.78 12.03
C ASN A 91 18.63 27.24 11.68
N GLU A 92 19.24 28.00 12.60
CA GLU A 92 19.51 29.44 12.45
C GLU A 92 20.30 29.81 11.18
N THR A 93 21.08 28.87 10.64
CA THR A 93 21.88 29.09 9.42
C THR A 93 21.16 28.69 8.13
N ASN A 94 19.92 28.20 8.21
CA ASN A 94 19.15 27.63 7.10
C ASN A 94 19.86 26.47 6.37
N LYS A 95 20.88 25.84 6.97
CA LYS A 95 21.64 24.73 6.37
C LYS A 95 21.18 23.34 6.83
N ALA A 96 20.16 23.27 7.68
CA ALA A 96 19.60 22.02 8.14
C ALA A 96 18.09 22.11 8.33
N ILE A 97 17.37 21.11 7.82
CA ILE A 97 15.94 20.92 8.09
C ILE A 97 15.80 19.84 9.16
N LYS A 98 15.11 20.16 10.24
CA LYS A 98 14.83 19.27 11.35
C LYS A 98 13.40 18.75 11.23
N ILE A 99 13.24 17.44 11.26
CA ILE A 99 11.97 16.73 11.27
C ILE A 99 11.78 16.14 12.67
N THR A 100 10.82 16.68 13.40
CA THR A 100 10.40 16.16 14.70
C THR A 100 9.28 15.15 14.52
N PRO A 101 9.23 14.08 15.35
CA PRO A 101 8.20 13.05 15.24
C PRO A 101 6.80 13.64 15.51
N PRO A 102 5.73 12.91 15.14
CA PRO A 102 4.37 13.28 15.52
C PRO A 102 4.21 13.41 17.04
N SER A 103 3.14 14.08 17.46
CA SER A 103 2.74 14.05 18.87
C SER A 103 2.51 12.60 19.33
N GLY A 104 3.19 12.17 20.40
CA GLY A 104 3.19 10.78 20.87
C GLY A 104 4.27 9.88 20.24
N GLY A 105 5.06 10.38 19.29
CA GLY A 105 6.13 9.63 18.64
C GLY A 105 5.66 8.75 17.48
N TYR A 106 6.61 8.07 16.85
CA TYR A 106 6.35 7.00 15.89
C TYR A 106 5.82 5.73 16.60
N SER A 107 5.05 4.90 15.91
CA SER A 107 4.67 3.58 16.42
C SER A 107 5.85 2.61 16.35
N THR A 108 6.00 1.75 17.36
CA THR A 108 7.00 0.66 17.41
C THR A 108 6.73 -0.42 16.38
N SER A 109 7.76 -1.17 15.99
CA SER A 109 7.70 -2.23 14.94
C SER A 109 7.12 -1.76 13.60
N THR A 110 7.17 -0.46 13.30
CA THR A 110 6.58 0.12 12.08
C THR A 110 7.67 0.72 11.20
N THR A 111 7.51 0.62 9.87
CA THR A 111 8.43 1.20 8.90
C THR A 111 7.84 2.45 8.25
N TYR A 112 8.56 3.55 8.31
CA TYR A 112 8.18 4.85 7.77
C TYR A 112 9.13 5.27 6.65
N SER A 113 8.66 6.17 5.78
CA SER A 113 9.46 6.72 4.69
C SER A 113 9.49 8.25 4.77
N ILE A 114 10.68 8.84 4.84
CA ILE A 114 10.91 10.27 4.69
C ILE A 114 11.16 10.56 3.22
N ILE A 115 10.46 11.53 2.66
CA ILE A 115 10.64 11.99 1.29
C ILE A 115 11.06 13.45 1.30
N VAL A 116 12.11 13.75 0.54
CA VAL A 116 12.42 15.11 0.09
C VAL A 116 12.12 15.16 -1.40
N LYS A 117 11.09 15.90 -1.80
CA LYS A 117 10.68 16.02 -3.20
C LYS A 117 11.68 16.84 -4.00
N SER A 118 11.68 16.64 -5.32
CA SER A 118 12.36 17.55 -6.24
C SER A 118 11.79 18.97 -6.15
N GLY A 119 12.58 19.94 -6.57
CA GLY A 119 12.22 21.36 -6.54
C GLY A 119 12.46 22.05 -5.20
N LEU A 120 12.93 21.38 -4.16
CA LEU A 120 13.45 22.06 -2.96
C LEU A 120 14.71 22.84 -3.35
N TYR A 121 14.78 24.15 -3.07
CA TYR A 121 15.84 25.02 -3.60
C TYR A 121 16.57 25.86 -2.54
N ASP A 122 17.82 26.19 -2.86
CA ASP A 122 18.70 26.99 -2.02
C ASP A 122 18.55 28.50 -2.29
N SER A 123 19.26 29.31 -1.52
CA SER A 123 19.27 30.78 -1.61
C SER A 123 19.73 31.33 -2.95
N GLU A 124 20.39 30.52 -3.79
CA GLU A 124 20.83 30.89 -5.15
C GLU A 124 19.82 30.44 -6.21
N GLY A 125 18.71 29.82 -5.81
CA GLY A 125 17.68 29.30 -6.71
C GLY A 125 17.99 27.92 -7.28
N LYS A 126 19.08 27.27 -6.84
CA LYS A 126 19.42 25.93 -7.30
C LYS A 126 18.56 24.90 -6.55
N TYR A 127 17.98 23.96 -7.29
CA TYR A 127 17.03 22.99 -6.74
C TYR A 127 17.51 21.54 -6.77
N ILE A 128 16.89 20.72 -5.93
CA ILE A 128 17.00 19.25 -5.95
C ILE A 128 16.26 18.74 -7.19
N GLU A 129 16.99 18.18 -8.15
CA GLU A 129 16.40 17.67 -9.39
C GLU A 129 15.61 16.37 -9.17
N LEU A 130 16.13 15.49 -8.31
CA LEU A 130 15.57 14.15 -8.06
C LEU A 130 15.07 14.03 -6.62
N PRO A 131 13.86 13.50 -6.38
CA PRO A 131 13.41 13.27 -5.02
C PRO A 131 14.36 12.29 -4.30
N ALA A 132 14.51 12.46 -2.99
CA ALA A 132 15.26 11.56 -2.12
C ALA A 132 14.30 10.84 -1.15
N VAL A 133 14.52 9.55 -0.94
CA VAL A 133 13.73 8.71 -0.03
C VAL A 133 14.65 8.09 1.02
N LYS A 134 14.24 8.17 2.29
CA LYS A 134 14.90 7.48 3.41
C LYS A 134 13.86 6.69 4.19
N GLU A 135 14.02 5.38 4.19
CA GLU A 135 13.19 4.53 5.05
C GLU A 135 13.81 4.31 6.43
N PHE A 136 12.96 4.11 7.42
CA PHE A 136 13.37 3.69 8.75
C PHE A 136 12.33 2.83 9.46
N SER A 137 12.78 1.76 10.11
CA SER A 137 11.96 0.93 11.00
C SER A 137 12.25 1.28 12.44
N THR A 138 11.20 1.47 13.22
CA THR A 138 11.31 1.76 14.64
C THR A 138 11.72 0.55 15.45
N VAL A 139 12.17 0.79 16.69
CA VAL A 139 12.42 -0.27 17.69
C VAL A 139 11.23 -1.25 17.81
N PRO A 140 11.50 -2.54 18.08
CA PRO A 140 10.45 -3.52 18.31
C PRO A 140 9.52 -3.13 19.45
N SER A 141 8.24 -3.49 19.34
CA SER A 141 7.29 -3.40 20.43
C SER A 141 7.54 -4.47 21.48
N ASN A 142 7.33 -4.15 22.75
CA ASN A 142 7.20 -5.17 23.82
C ASN A 142 5.90 -6.00 23.71
N HIS A 143 5.02 -5.64 22.77
CA HIS A 143 3.82 -6.42 22.48
C HIS A 143 4.20 -7.77 21.86
N ASN A 144 3.77 -8.84 22.51
CA ASN A 144 3.96 -10.17 22.00
C ASN A 144 2.88 -10.50 20.96
N VAL A 145 3.18 -10.29 19.68
CA VAL A 145 2.24 -10.60 18.58
C VAL A 145 1.81 -12.08 18.59
N SER A 146 2.64 -12.98 19.13
CA SER A 146 2.29 -14.40 19.27
C SER A 146 1.13 -14.66 20.23
N THR A 147 0.74 -13.71 21.08
CA THR A 147 -0.45 -13.84 21.94
C THR A 147 -1.73 -13.33 21.27
N LEU A 148 -1.64 -12.69 20.09
CA LEU A 148 -2.82 -12.21 19.38
C LEU A 148 -3.66 -13.36 18.82
N GLY A 149 -3.01 -14.44 18.39
CA GLY A 149 -3.67 -15.54 17.69
C GLY A 149 -2.71 -16.66 17.33
N THR A 150 -3.14 -17.57 16.46
CA THR A 150 -2.30 -18.68 16.01
C THR A 150 -1.45 -18.26 14.83
N MET A 151 -0.19 -18.68 14.81
CA MET A 151 0.77 -18.36 13.76
C MET A 151 1.19 -19.64 13.04
N SER A 152 1.00 -19.68 11.72
CA SER A 152 1.61 -20.68 10.83
C SER A 152 2.55 -20.00 9.84
N THR A 153 3.40 -20.80 9.20
CA THR A 153 4.30 -20.34 8.15
C THR A 153 4.29 -21.28 6.97
N TYR A 154 4.58 -20.78 5.78
CA TYR A 154 4.81 -21.59 4.58
C TYR A 154 6.03 -21.08 3.81
N SER A 155 6.75 -22.00 3.16
CA SER A 155 7.94 -21.67 2.39
C SER A 155 7.58 -21.13 1.01
N VAL A 156 8.19 -20.01 0.63
CA VAL A 156 8.16 -19.46 -0.72
C VAL A 156 9.45 -19.86 -1.42
N GLY A 157 9.36 -20.54 -2.57
CA GLY A 157 10.48 -21.19 -3.24
C GLY A 157 11.54 -20.27 -3.88
N THR A 158 11.54 -18.98 -3.56
CA THR A 158 12.42 -17.92 -4.10
C THR A 158 12.81 -16.94 -3.00
N THR A 159 13.85 -16.13 -3.23
CA THR A 159 14.19 -14.98 -2.38
C THR A 159 13.26 -13.80 -2.65
N VAL A 160 13.17 -12.84 -1.71
CA VAL A 160 12.44 -11.57 -1.90
C VAL A 160 12.96 -10.81 -3.11
N ASP A 161 14.28 -10.68 -3.24
CA ASP A 161 14.91 -9.92 -4.34
C ASP A 161 14.61 -10.50 -5.72
N ASN A 162 14.63 -11.83 -5.84
CA ASN A 162 14.30 -12.49 -7.09
C ASN A 162 12.81 -12.38 -7.40
N PHE A 163 11.94 -12.46 -6.39
CA PHE A 163 10.52 -12.27 -6.64
C PHE A 163 10.16 -10.83 -7.00
N ALA A 164 10.79 -9.84 -6.36
CA ALA A 164 10.67 -8.43 -6.72
C ALA A 164 11.13 -8.17 -8.17
N ASN A 165 12.21 -8.82 -8.63
CA ASN A 165 12.64 -8.79 -10.03
C ASN A 165 11.54 -9.32 -10.97
N ILE A 166 10.92 -10.46 -10.65
CA ILE A 166 9.85 -11.06 -11.48
C ILE A 166 8.65 -10.12 -11.58
N GLN A 167 8.22 -9.55 -10.45
CA GLN A 167 7.12 -8.58 -10.39
C GLN A 167 7.44 -7.35 -11.26
N TYR A 168 8.63 -6.79 -11.11
CA TYR A 168 9.09 -5.63 -11.88
C TYR A 168 9.12 -5.90 -13.39
N ASN A 169 9.69 -7.03 -13.82
CA ASN A 169 9.94 -7.32 -15.24
C ASN A 169 8.71 -7.75 -16.04
N LYS A 170 7.67 -8.31 -15.39
CA LYS A 170 6.43 -8.68 -16.11
C LYS A 170 5.60 -7.47 -16.50
N LYS A 171 5.33 -6.62 -15.51
CA LYS A 171 4.69 -5.32 -15.62
C LYS A 171 4.92 -4.65 -14.26
N PRO A 172 5.68 -3.55 -14.20
CA PRO A 172 5.92 -2.89 -12.93
C PRO A 172 4.60 -2.63 -12.20
N PRO A 173 4.44 -3.11 -10.96
CA PRO A 173 3.31 -2.72 -10.14
C PRO A 173 3.39 -1.22 -9.86
N ILE A 174 2.27 -0.62 -9.50
CA ILE A 174 2.19 0.82 -9.25
C ILE A 174 2.49 1.07 -7.78
N PHE A 175 3.15 2.18 -7.47
CA PHE A 175 3.16 2.74 -6.13
C PHE A 175 2.14 3.87 -6.10
N ARG A 176 1.06 3.76 -5.31
CA ARG A 176 0.07 4.83 -5.10
C ARG A 176 0.12 5.35 -3.66
N ALA A 177 1.28 5.80 -3.24
CA ALA A 177 1.54 6.27 -1.87
C ALA A 177 2.65 7.32 -1.83
N LEU A 178 3.92 6.91 -1.86
CA LEU A 178 5.06 7.83 -1.77
C LEU A 178 5.13 8.76 -2.99
N TYR A 179 4.80 8.22 -4.16
CA TYR A 179 4.57 8.93 -5.42
C TYR A 179 3.48 8.17 -6.20
N SER A 180 3.13 8.64 -7.40
CA SER A 180 2.18 7.96 -8.30
C SER A 180 2.90 7.57 -9.58
N GLY A 181 3.10 6.27 -9.80
CA GLY A 181 3.78 5.74 -10.98
C GLY A 181 4.31 4.33 -10.74
N ASP A 182 5.13 3.84 -11.65
CA ASP A 182 5.74 2.51 -11.53
C ASP A 182 6.60 2.41 -10.27
N ALA A 183 6.37 1.37 -9.48
CA ALA A 183 7.14 1.06 -8.29
C ALA A 183 8.56 0.66 -8.68
N ARG A 184 9.56 1.12 -7.92
CA ARG A 184 10.93 0.62 -8.08
C ARG A 184 10.99 -0.80 -7.57
N LYS A 185 11.97 -1.55 -8.05
CA LYS A 185 12.28 -2.88 -7.51
C LYS A 185 12.46 -2.87 -5.99
N THR A 186 13.12 -1.84 -5.44
CA THR A 186 13.33 -1.69 -3.99
C THR A 186 12.01 -1.50 -3.25
N ASP A 187 11.08 -0.69 -3.78
CA ASP A 187 9.74 -0.55 -3.22
C ASP A 187 9.00 -1.89 -3.20
N ILE A 188 9.05 -2.64 -4.31
CA ILE A 188 8.42 -3.95 -4.42
C ILE A 188 8.99 -4.92 -3.37
N ALA A 189 10.32 -5.03 -3.29
CA ALA A 189 10.99 -5.90 -2.33
C ALA A 189 10.59 -5.57 -0.88
N GLN A 190 10.49 -4.29 -0.55
CA GLN A 190 10.08 -3.81 0.76
C GLN A 190 8.66 -4.23 1.15
N TYR A 191 7.70 -4.26 0.21
CA TYR A 191 6.33 -4.75 0.48
C TYR A 191 6.17 -6.26 0.38
N LEU A 192 7.16 -6.96 -0.19
CA LEU A 192 7.26 -8.42 -0.16
C LEU A 192 7.93 -8.95 1.12
N GLU A 193 8.72 -8.15 1.84
CA GLU A 193 9.49 -8.60 3.00
C GLU A 193 8.62 -8.80 4.25
N PRO A 194 8.28 -10.04 4.66
CA PRO A 194 7.32 -10.26 5.74
C PRO A 194 7.86 -9.84 7.11
N SER A 195 9.18 -9.85 7.30
CA SER A 195 9.81 -9.43 8.55
C SER A 195 9.56 -7.96 8.90
N ARG A 196 9.26 -7.10 7.90
CA ARG A 196 8.90 -5.69 8.11
C ARG A 196 7.50 -5.51 8.71
N TYR A 197 6.62 -6.50 8.60
CA TYR A 197 5.20 -6.37 8.94
C TYR A 197 4.74 -7.34 10.04
N LYS A 198 5.39 -8.49 10.20
CA LYS A 198 4.96 -9.53 11.15
C LYS A 198 4.94 -9.07 12.61
N ASN A 199 5.74 -8.07 12.96
CA ASN A 199 5.79 -7.51 14.31
C ASN A 199 5.03 -6.17 14.42
N ASP A 200 4.52 -5.65 13.31
CA ASP A 200 3.69 -4.45 13.27
C ASP A 200 2.28 -4.82 13.75
N LYS A 201 1.78 -4.09 14.76
CA LYS A 201 0.44 -4.29 15.36
C LYS A 201 -0.70 -4.31 14.34
N ASN A 202 -0.56 -3.55 13.25
CA ASN A 202 -1.51 -3.51 12.14
C ASN A 202 -1.01 -4.43 11.02
N GLY A 203 0.27 -4.32 10.65
CA GLY A 203 0.85 -5.02 9.49
C GLY A 203 0.67 -6.54 9.54
N ILE A 204 0.64 -7.15 10.73
CA ILE A 204 0.38 -8.59 10.88
C ILE A 204 -0.94 -9.05 10.24
N TYR A 205 -1.96 -8.18 10.20
CA TYR A 205 -3.27 -8.51 9.61
C TYR A 205 -3.23 -8.66 8.08
N MET A 206 -2.13 -8.32 7.41
CA MET A 206 -1.92 -8.67 6.00
C MET A 206 -1.85 -10.18 5.80
N PHE A 207 -1.42 -10.91 6.84
CA PHE A 207 -1.23 -12.36 6.87
C PHE A 207 -2.39 -13.09 7.54
N MET A 208 -3.47 -12.38 7.93
CA MET A 208 -4.62 -13.01 8.54
C MET A 208 -5.36 -13.87 7.50
N LYS A 209 -5.73 -15.09 7.88
CA LYS A 209 -6.58 -15.97 7.07
C LYS A 209 -7.94 -15.29 6.84
N LEU A 210 -8.33 -15.17 5.58
CA LEU A 210 -9.55 -14.49 5.14
C LEU A 210 -10.78 -15.40 5.24
N ASN A 211 -10.60 -16.69 5.47
CA ASN A 211 -11.66 -17.66 5.75
C ASN A 211 -11.81 -17.95 7.25
N PHE A 212 -11.07 -17.25 8.11
CA PHE A 212 -11.25 -17.34 9.55
C PHE A 212 -12.48 -16.54 9.99
N ILE A 213 -13.50 -17.21 10.53
CA ILE A 213 -14.79 -16.61 10.89
C ILE A 213 -14.91 -16.38 12.40
N GLN A 214 -15.42 -15.22 12.79
CA GLN A 214 -15.63 -14.85 14.20
C GLN A 214 -17.05 -14.41 14.54
N ASP A 215 -17.96 -14.45 13.59
CA ASP A 215 -19.34 -14.04 13.83
C ASP A 215 -19.49 -12.60 14.36
N ILE A 216 -18.79 -11.65 13.73
CA ILE A 216 -18.88 -10.24 14.08
C ILE A 216 -20.31 -9.75 13.87
N SER A 217 -20.92 -9.21 14.94
CA SER A 217 -22.32 -8.80 14.95
C SER A 217 -22.62 -7.70 13.93
N VAL A 218 -23.86 -7.69 13.41
CA VAL A 218 -24.35 -6.65 12.49
C VAL A 218 -24.25 -5.25 13.11
N SER A 219 -24.48 -5.10 14.42
CA SER A 219 -24.33 -3.81 15.10
C SER A 219 -22.88 -3.33 15.12
N THR A 220 -21.92 -4.22 15.36
CA THR A 220 -20.49 -3.90 15.25
C THR A 220 -20.14 -3.46 13.82
N LEU A 221 -20.59 -4.20 12.79
CA LEU A 221 -20.35 -3.83 11.39
C LEU A 221 -20.97 -2.45 11.07
N ASN A 222 -22.22 -2.22 11.46
CA ASN A 222 -22.90 -0.94 11.25
C ASN A 222 -22.20 0.22 11.96
N SER A 223 -21.64 0.01 13.15
CA SER A 223 -20.89 1.06 13.87
C SER A 223 -19.68 1.57 13.09
N ILE A 224 -19.09 0.73 12.24
CA ILE A 224 -17.95 1.07 11.38
C ILE A 224 -18.42 1.71 10.06
N LEU A 225 -19.59 1.29 9.59
CA LEU A 225 -20.17 1.72 8.32
C LEU A 225 -20.93 3.06 8.42
N VAL A 226 -21.18 3.60 9.62
CA VAL A 226 -21.78 4.93 9.79
C VAL A 226 -21.01 5.99 9.00
N GLY A 227 -21.73 6.76 8.17
CA GLY A 227 -21.16 7.86 7.37
C GLY A 227 -20.31 7.40 6.18
N LYS A 228 -20.35 6.12 5.81
CA LYS A 228 -19.55 5.54 4.71
C LYS A 228 -20.34 5.49 3.40
N GLY A 229 -21.01 6.58 3.05
CA GLY A 229 -21.77 6.71 1.80
C GLY A 229 -22.81 5.59 1.64
N THR A 230 -22.88 4.98 0.46
CA THR A 230 -23.81 3.89 0.13
C THR A 230 -23.62 2.64 1.01
N LEU A 231 -22.45 2.49 1.65
CA LEU A 231 -22.18 1.37 2.56
C LEU A 231 -22.79 1.59 3.97
N SER A 232 -23.32 2.78 4.26
CA SER A 232 -23.93 3.06 5.57
C SER A 232 -25.07 2.10 5.87
N ASN A 233 -25.07 1.54 7.08
CA ASN A 233 -26.06 0.55 7.55
C ASN A 233 -26.14 -0.77 6.76
N MET A 234 -25.18 -1.06 5.89
CA MET A 234 -25.14 -2.30 5.09
C MET A 234 -24.60 -3.52 5.86
N GLY A 235 -24.46 -3.45 7.18
CA GLY A 235 -23.87 -4.51 8.00
C GLY A 235 -24.58 -5.86 7.86
N GLN A 236 -25.90 -5.88 7.64
CA GLN A 236 -26.64 -7.13 7.42
C GLN A 236 -26.23 -7.80 6.10
N ALA A 237 -26.07 -7.02 5.02
CA ALA A 237 -25.66 -7.56 3.72
C ALA A 237 -24.25 -8.18 3.78
N PHE A 238 -23.31 -7.50 4.48
CA PHE A 238 -21.98 -8.05 4.74
C PHE A 238 -22.05 -9.32 5.59
N TYR A 239 -22.80 -9.29 6.70
CA TYR A 239 -22.94 -10.43 7.59
C TYR A 239 -23.44 -11.68 6.85
N ASP A 240 -24.57 -11.56 6.14
CA ASP A 240 -25.17 -12.66 5.38
C ASP A 240 -24.17 -13.22 4.36
N ALA A 241 -23.61 -12.35 3.53
CA ALA A 241 -22.73 -12.75 2.44
C ALA A 241 -21.46 -13.44 2.94
N CYS A 242 -20.84 -12.89 3.98
CA CYS A 242 -19.64 -13.44 4.59
C CYS A 242 -19.90 -14.82 5.21
N LYS A 243 -21.02 -14.98 5.92
CA LYS A 243 -21.44 -16.26 6.49
C LYS A 243 -21.67 -17.30 5.40
N THR A 244 -22.42 -16.97 4.36
CA THR A 244 -22.71 -17.88 3.25
C THR A 244 -21.46 -18.33 2.51
N ASN A 245 -20.48 -17.43 2.33
CA ASN A 245 -19.31 -17.71 1.48
C ASN A 245 -18.03 -18.01 2.29
N ASN A 246 -18.12 -18.19 3.61
CA ASN A 246 -16.99 -18.43 4.49
C ASN A 246 -15.86 -17.39 4.31
N VAL A 247 -16.23 -16.10 4.37
CA VAL A 247 -15.31 -14.96 4.26
C VAL A 247 -15.34 -14.15 5.56
N ASN A 248 -14.20 -13.74 6.08
CA ASN A 248 -14.07 -12.93 7.29
C ASN A 248 -14.76 -11.56 7.10
N GLN A 249 -15.66 -11.22 8.04
CA GLN A 249 -16.48 -9.99 7.95
C GLN A 249 -15.64 -8.71 8.06
N ALA A 250 -14.59 -8.71 8.88
CA ALA A 250 -13.72 -7.55 9.03
C ALA A 250 -12.95 -7.25 7.73
N TYR A 251 -12.45 -8.29 7.07
CA TYR A 251 -11.82 -8.17 5.75
C TYR A 251 -12.79 -7.63 4.70
N ALA A 252 -13.99 -8.22 4.55
CA ALA A 252 -14.92 -7.82 3.51
C ALA A 252 -15.33 -6.33 3.63
N VAL A 253 -15.59 -5.86 4.86
CA VAL A 253 -15.88 -4.44 5.12
C VAL A 253 -14.67 -3.56 4.83
N ALA A 254 -13.48 -3.93 5.32
CA ALA A 254 -12.26 -3.13 5.09
C ALA A 254 -11.90 -3.00 3.61
N HIS A 255 -12.07 -4.09 2.86
CA HIS A 255 -11.85 -4.13 1.42
C HIS A 255 -12.84 -3.23 0.68
N ALA A 256 -14.14 -3.37 0.96
CA ALA A 256 -15.15 -2.50 0.36
C ALA A 256 -14.90 -1.02 0.67
N LEU A 257 -14.54 -0.68 1.90
CA LEU A 257 -14.22 0.70 2.29
C LEU A 257 -13.02 1.26 1.51
N LEU A 258 -11.99 0.45 1.27
CA LEU A 258 -10.83 0.87 0.48
C LEU A 258 -11.20 1.12 -0.99
N GLU A 259 -11.82 0.15 -1.65
CA GLU A 259 -12.11 0.20 -3.10
C GLU A 259 -13.10 1.31 -3.47
N THR A 260 -13.94 1.70 -2.52
CA THR A 260 -15.02 2.65 -2.76
C THR A 260 -14.72 4.05 -2.24
N GLY A 261 -13.57 4.25 -1.61
CA GLY A 261 -13.27 5.49 -0.88
C GLY A 261 -14.35 5.80 0.15
N ASN A 262 -14.58 4.88 1.10
CA ASN A 262 -15.66 4.96 2.09
C ASN A 262 -17.07 5.04 1.47
N GLY A 263 -17.35 4.26 0.43
CA GLY A 263 -18.68 4.15 -0.20
C GLY A 263 -19.08 5.35 -1.04
N THR A 264 -18.12 6.17 -1.49
CA THR A 264 -18.39 7.44 -2.19
C THR A 264 -17.95 7.47 -3.65
N SER A 265 -17.26 6.44 -4.13
CA SER A 265 -16.86 6.29 -5.53
C SER A 265 -18.07 6.25 -6.46
N THR A 266 -17.86 6.57 -7.74
CA THR A 266 -18.92 6.56 -8.76
C THR A 266 -19.63 5.20 -8.84
N LEU A 267 -18.86 4.10 -8.87
CA LEU A 267 -19.42 2.74 -8.89
C LEU A 267 -20.16 2.38 -7.60
N ALA A 268 -19.74 2.91 -6.45
CA ALA A 268 -20.40 2.68 -5.17
C ALA A 268 -21.69 3.48 -5.01
N LYS A 269 -21.76 4.69 -5.59
CA LYS A 269 -22.99 5.51 -5.65
C LYS A 269 -24.03 4.95 -6.62
N GLY A 270 -23.61 4.05 -7.50
CA GLY A 270 -24.44 3.44 -8.53
C GLY A 270 -24.32 4.15 -9.87
N VAL A 271 -24.27 3.36 -10.94
CA VAL A 271 -24.18 3.83 -12.32
C VAL A 271 -25.41 3.37 -13.08
N ASP A 272 -25.98 4.27 -13.89
CA ASP A 272 -27.09 3.95 -14.78
C ASP A 272 -26.55 3.25 -16.02
N TYR A 273 -26.76 1.92 -16.10
CA TYR A 273 -26.30 1.09 -17.21
C TYR A 273 -27.40 0.96 -18.27
N LYS A 274 -27.08 1.34 -19.51
CA LYS A 274 -28.00 1.24 -20.66
C LYS A 274 -27.93 -0.16 -21.27
N LYS A 275 -29.06 -0.85 -21.30
CA LYS A 275 -29.21 -2.16 -21.94
C LYS A 275 -29.33 -2.03 -23.46
N GLU A 276 -29.21 -3.16 -24.15
CA GLU A 276 -29.38 -3.25 -25.61
C GLU A 276 -30.78 -2.82 -26.06
N ASP A 277 -31.82 -3.11 -25.26
CA ASP A 277 -33.22 -2.71 -25.51
C ASP A 277 -33.50 -1.22 -25.29
N GLY A 278 -32.49 -0.42 -24.92
CA GLY A 278 -32.60 1.01 -24.67
C GLY A 278 -33.06 1.38 -23.25
N THR A 279 -33.48 0.41 -22.44
CA THR A 279 -33.82 0.66 -21.02
C THR A 279 -32.57 0.85 -20.17
N THR A 280 -32.74 1.41 -18.98
CA THR A 280 -31.65 1.67 -18.04
C THR A 280 -31.90 0.95 -16.73
N VAL A 281 -30.82 0.41 -16.13
CA VAL A 281 -30.84 -0.19 -14.79
C VAL A 281 -29.68 0.36 -13.98
N LYS A 282 -29.95 0.76 -12.73
CA LYS A 282 -28.91 1.23 -11.83
C LYS A 282 -28.14 0.03 -11.28
N VAL A 283 -26.82 0.06 -11.35
CA VAL A 283 -25.92 -1.03 -10.92
C VAL A 283 -24.82 -0.51 -10.00
N TYR A 284 -24.34 -1.37 -9.10
CA TYR A 284 -23.38 -1.00 -8.05
C TYR A 284 -22.18 -1.97 -8.06
N ASN A 285 -20.99 -1.47 -7.72
CA ASN A 285 -19.79 -2.31 -7.56
C ASN A 285 -18.92 -1.76 -6.43
N PHE A 286 -18.78 -2.54 -5.35
CA PHE A 286 -18.08 -2.12 -4.13
C PHE A 286 -16.66 -2.68 -3.98
N PHE A 287 -16.21 -3.51 -4.90
CA PHE A 287 -14.93 -4.22 -4.77
C PHE A 287 -14.01 -4.02 -5.97
N GLY A 288 -14.36 -3.10 -6.88
CA GLY A 288 -13.59 -2.83 -8.09
C GLY A 288 -13.52 -4.02 -9.06
N ILE A 289 -14.45 -4.98 -8.94
CA ILE A 289 -14.41 -6.23 -9.73
C ILE A 289 -14.57 -5.86 -11.20
N CYS A 290 -13.58 -6.27 -12.02
CA CYS A 290 -13.51 -6.00 -13.45
C CYS A 290 -13.55 -4.50 -13.83
N ALA A 291 -13.11 -3.60 -12.95
CA ALA A 291 -12.94 -2.18 -13.26
C ALA A 291 -11.53 -1.92 -13.83
N PHE A 292 -11.38 -2.02 -15.15
CA PHE A 292 -10.07 -1.92 -15.81
C PHE A 292 -9.55 -0.47 -15.89
N ASP A 293 -8.24 -0.27 -15.83
CA ASP A 293 -7.60 1.07 -15.76
C ASP A 293 -8.04 2.07 -16.85
N ASN A 294 -8.31 1.60 -18.08
CA ASN A 294 -8.70 2.46 -19.21
C ASN A 294 -10.21 2.76 -19.27
N SER A 295 -11.02 2.07 -18.48
CA SER A 295 -12.48 2.14 -18.55
C SER A 295 -13.14 1.75 -17.21
N PRO A 296 -12.65 2.22 -16.05
CA PRO A 296 -12.96 1.60 -14.76
C PRO A 296 -14.45 1.67 -14.42
N VAL A 297 -15.10 2.78 -14.78
CA VAL A 297 -16.54 2.96 -14.53
C VAL A 297 -17.39 2.11 -15.48
N SER A 298 -17.13 2.13 -16.79
CA SER A 298 -17.95 1.40 -17.76
C SER A 298 -17.77 -0.11 -17.67
N SER A 299 -16.52 -0.61 -17.58
CA SER A 299 -16.23 -2.04 -17.42
C SER A 299 -16.73 -2.60 -16.08
N GLY A 300 -16.59 -1.82 -15.01
CA GLY A 300 -17.12 -2.17 -13.69
C GLY A 300 -18.65 -2.21 -13.65
N ALA A 301 -19.31 -1.27 -14.33
CA ALA A 301 -20.78 -1.21 -14.43
C ALA A 301 -21.34 -2.34 -15.31
N GLU A 302 -20.71 -2.64 -16.45
CA GLU A 302 -21.07 -3.79 -17.29
C GLU A 302 -20.97 -5.10 -16.51
N SER A 303 -19.89 -5.28 -15.75
CA SER A 303 -19.70 -6.46 -14.90
C SER A 303 -20.76 -6.55 -13.81
N ALA A 304 -21.08 -5.42 -13.17
CA ALA A 304 -22.16 -5.35 -12.19
C ALA A 304 -23.52 -5.73 -12.79
N TYR A 305 -23.83 -5.24 -14.00
CA TYR A 305 -25.03 -5.60 -14.74
C TYR A 305 -25.10 -7.11 -15.02
N LYS A 306 -24.03 -7.69 -15.57
CA LYS A 306 -23.95 -9.13 -15.89
C LYS A 306 -24.12 -10.03 -14.66
N ASN A 307 -23.73 -9.56 -13.48
CA ASN A 307 -23.87 -10.29 -12.22
C ASN A 307 -25.15 -9.93 -11.43
N GLY A 308 -26.04 -9.10 -11.99
CA GLY A 308 -27.32 -8.75 -11.34
C GLY A 308 -27.17 -7.85 -10.11
N TRP A 309 -26.10 -7.05 -10.04
CA TRP A 309 -25.82 -6.15 -8.90
C TRP A 309 -26.62 -4.84 -9.00
N THR A 310 -27.95 -4.97 -8.98
CA THR A 310 -28.90 -3.88 -9.22
C THR A 310 -29.37 -3.16 -7.95
N SER A 311 -28.86 -3.56 -6.78
CA SER A 311 -29.00 -2.86 -5.50
C SER A 311 -27.67 -2.90 -4.74
N PRO A 312 -27.47 -2.04 -3.73
CA PRO A 312 -26.30 -2.12 -2.85
C PRO A 312 -26.13 -3.50 -2.20
N GLU A 313 -27.20 -4.09 -1.68
CA GLU A 313 -27.18 -5.40 -1.02
C GLU A 313 -26.80 -6.51 -2.02
N ALA A 314 -27.35 -6.47 -3.24
CA ALA A 314 -27.02 -7.42 -4.29
C ALA A 314 -25.54 -7.32 -4.69
N ALA A 315 -25.00 -6.11 -4.80
CA ALA A 315 -23.59 -5.88 -5.11
C ALA A 315 -22.64 -6.33 -4.00
N ILE A 316 -23.01 -6.14 -2.72
CA ILE A 316 -22.25 -6.65 -1.58
C ILE A 316 -22.24 -8.18 -1.59
N LYS A 317 -23.43 -8.80 -1.68
CA LYS A 317 -23.59 -10.26 -1.67
C LYS A 317 -22.86 -10.92 -2.83
N GLY A 318 -23.06 -10.41 -4.04
CA GLY A 318 -22.44 -10.95 -5.25
C GLY A 318 -20.93 -10.68 -5.33
N GLY A 319 -20.47 -9.51 -4.88
CA GLY A 319 -19.04 -9.20 -4.84
C GLY A 319 -18.26 -10.07 -3.87
N ILE A 320 -18.80 -10.29 -2.65
CA ILE A 320 -18.19 -11.21 -1.67
C ILE A 320 -18.16 -12.64 -2.18
N LYS A 321 -19.26 -13.11 -2.81
CA LYS A 321 -19.29 -14.42 -3.48
C LYS A 321 -18.20 -14.52 -4.53
N TRP A 322 -18.06 -13.52 -5.40
CA TRP A 322 -17.05 -13.51 -6.44
C TRP A 322 -15.62 -13.58 -5.86
N ILE A 323 -15.32 -12.80 -4.81
CA ILE A 323 -14.02 -12.82 -4.12
C ILE A 323 -13.76 -14.20 -3.48
N ALA A 324 -14.78 -14.79 -2.86
CA ALA A 324 -14.71 -16.11 -2.27
C ALA A 324 -14.33 -17.16 -3.32
N GLU A 325 -15.06 -17.21 -4.44
CA GLU A 325 -14.86 -18.20 -5.50
C GLU A 325 -13.55 -18.01 -6.28
N ASN A 326 -13.11 -16.76 -6.49
CA ASN A 326 -11.97 -16.46 -7.37
C ASN A 326 -10.64 -16.30 -6.62
N TYR A 327 -10.64 -16.16 -5.30
CA TYR A 327 -9.43 -15.98 -4.50
C TYR A 327 -9.40 -16.88 -3.26
N ILE A 328 -10.30 -16.66 -2.30
CA ILE A 328 -10.19 -17.25 -0.94
C ILE A 328 -10.41 -18.77 -0.97
N HIS A 329 -11.40 -19.24 -1.71
CA HIS A 329 -11.79 -20.64 -1.86
C HIS A 329 -11.62 -21.12 -3.30
N SER A 330 -10.63 -20.58 -4.01
CA SER A 330 -10.39 -20.95 -5.40
C SER A 330 -10.23 -22.48 -5.53
N ASP A 331 -11.08 -23.07 -6.36
CA ASP A 331 -11.11 -24.52 -6.57
C ASP A 331 -9.92 -24.98 -7.42
N LYS A 332 -9.14 -25.91 -6.88
CA LYS A 332 -8.01 -26.56 -7.56
C LYS A 332 -8.46 -27.55 -8.64
N ASN A 333 -9.74 -27.86 -8.73
CA ASN A 333 -10.33 -28.73 -9.74
C ASN A 333 -11.14 -27.97 -10.80
N ALA A 334 -11.25 -26.63 -10.69
CA ALA A 334 -11.92 -25.82 -11.69
C ALA A 334 -11.21 -25.90 -13.05
N LYS A 335 -11.93 -25.57 -14.13
CA LYS A 335 -11.39 -25.55 -15.52
C LYS A 335 -10.09 -24.74 -15.66
N ASN A 336 -9.88 -23.74 -14.79
CA ASN A 336 -8.64 -23.00 -14.66
C ASN A 336 -8.22 -23.02 -13.17
N PRO A 337 -7.59 -24.11 -12.70
CA PRO A 337 -7.36 -24.31 -11.28
C PRO A 337 -6.34 -23.31 -10.76
N ARG A 338 -6.59 -22.74 -9.59
CA ARG A 338 -5.66 -21.80 -8.95
C ARG A 338 -5.51 -22.15 -7.48
N THR A 339 -4.31 -21.94 -6.96
CA THR A 339 -4.08 -22.00 -5.52
C THR A 339 -4.89 -20.91 -4.84
N ALA A 340 -5.57 -21.26 -3.76
CA ALA A 340 -6.25 -20.29 -2.90
C ALA A 340 -5.28 -19.18 -2.47
N GLN A 341 -5.79 -17.96 -2.47
CA GLN A 341 -5.11 -16.76 -1.98
C GLN A 341 -5.94 -16.26 -0.81
N ASP A 342 -5.74 -16.87 0.36
CA ASP A 342 -6.61 -16.71 1.52
C ASP A 342 -5.96 -15.86 2.62
N THR A 343 -4.97 -15.05 2.27
CA THR A 343 -4.51 -13.85 2.97
C THR A 343 -4.51 -12.65 2.02
N ILE A 344 -4.60 -11.42 2.54
CA ILE A 344 -4.52 -10.20 1.71
C ILE A 344 -3.15 -10.13 1.02
N TYR A 345 -2.11 -10.57 1.72
CA TYR A 345 -0.76 -10.70 1.18
C TYR A 345 -0.73 -11.60 -0.06
N GLU A 346 -1.35 -12.78 0.00
CA GLU A 346 -1.42 -13.69 -1.14
C GLU A 346 -2.29 -13.15 -2.27
N MET A 347 -3.43 -12.50 -1.96
CA MET A 347 -4.27 -11.86 -2.98
C MET A 347 -3.48 -10.80 -3.75
N ARG A 348 -2.64 -10.02 -3.05
CA ARG A 348 -1.80 -9.01 -3.68
C ARG A 348 -0.69 -9.62 -4.52
N TRP A 349 0.04 -10.60 -3.98
CA TRP A 349 1.33 -10.99 -4.56
C TRP A 349 1.30 -12.29 -5.36
N ASN A 350 0.30 -13.14 -5.14
CA ASN A 350 0.20 -14.49 -5.71
C ASN A 350 1.50 -15.29 -5.53
N VAL A 351 1.96 -15.37 -4.29
CA VAL A 351 3.29 -15.91 -3.95
C VAL A 351 3.40 -17.41 -4.18
N HIS A 352 2.28 -18.13 -4.15
CA HIS A 352 2.23 -19.55 -4.50
C HIS A 352 2.57 -19.82 -5.98
N ASN A 353 2.44 -18.81 -6.84
CA ASN A 353 2.80 -18.87 -8.26
C ASN A 353 3.93 -17.90 -8.60
N TYR A 354 4.93 -17.78 -7.72
CA TYR A 354 5.97 -16.75 -7.81
C TYR A 354 6.74 -16.71 -9.15
N SER A 355 6.89 -17.83 -9.86
CA SER A 355 7.53 -17.88 -11.19
C SER A 355 6.69 -17.17 -12.27
N SER A 356 5.37 -17.09 -12.09
CA SER A 356 4.44 -16.46 -13.02
C SER A 356 3.20 -15.89 -12.30
N PRO A 357 3.32 -14.75 -11.60
CA PRO A 357 2.25 -14.29 -10.70
C PRO A 357 1.19 -13.44 -11.43
N TRP A 358 0.32 -14.05 -12.26
CA TRP A 358 -0.63 -13.33 -13.14
C TRP A 358 -2.03 -13.07 -12.57
N HIS A 359 -2.37 -13.65 -11.41
CA HIS A 359 -3.66 -13.46 -10.71
C HIS A 359 -3.48 -12.68 -9.41
N GLN A 360 -3.30 -11.37 -9.52
CA GLN A 360 -3.11 -10.46 -8.39
C GLN A 360 -4.32 -9.53 -8.33
N TYR A 361 -4.87 -9.33 -7.13
CA TYR A 361 -6.09 -8.54 -6.98
C TYR A 361 -5.90 -7.06 -7.35
N ALA A 362 -4.72 -6.50 -7.05
CA ALA A 362 -4.41 -5.10 -7.26
C ALA A 362 -2.99 -4.90 -7.77
N THR A 363 -2.78 -3.79 -8.50
CA THR A 363 -1.46 -3.36 -8.98
C THR A 363 -0.70 -2.51 -7.96
N ASP A 364 -1.38 -1.87 -7.01
CA ASP A 364 -0.75 -1.02 -6.00
C ASP A 364 0.00 -1.85 -4.96
N ILE A 365 1.32 -1.68 -4.84
CA ILE A 365 2.17 -2.46 -3.90
C ILE A 365 1.76 -2.31 -2.43
N VAL A 366 1.05 -1.23 -2.08
CA VAL A 366 0.61 -0.93 -0.71
C VAL A 366 -0.79 -1.49 -0.40
N TRP A 367 -1.48 -2.04 -1.40
CA TRP A 367 -2.89 -2.42 -1.30
C TRP A 367 -3.20 -3.34 -0.12
N SER A 368 -2.29 -4.26 0.20
CA SER A 368 -2.45 -5.17 1.34
C SER A 368 -2.41 -4.45 2.68
N TYR A 369 -1.47 -3.51 2.86
CA TYR A 369 -1.35 -2.73 4.11
C TYR A 369 -2.49 -1.69 4.24
N LYS A 370 -3.01 -1.14 3.15
CA LYS A 370 -4.08 -0.12 3.19
C LYS A 370 -5.37 -0.58 3.90
N GLN A 371 -5.59 -1.89 4.02
CA GLN A 371 -6.80 -2.46 4.61
C GLN A 371 -6.64 -2.79 6.09
N VAL A 372 -5.43 -3.07 6.57
CA VAL A 372 -5.23 -3.71 7.87
C VAL A 372 -5.68 -2.88 9.07
N THR A 373 -5.65 -1.55 8.96
CA THR A 373 -6.10 -0.68 10.05
C THR A 373 -7.60 -0.82 10.28
N ASN A 374 -8.40 -0.90 9.21
CA ASN A 374 -9.84 -1.13 9.31
C ASN A 374 -10.15 -2.55 9.80
N ILE A 375 -9.40 -3.55 9.32
CA ILE A 375 -9.56 -4.93 9.79
C ILE A 375 -9.33 -4.99 11.29
N LYS A 376 -8.17 -4.51 11.76
CA LYS A 376 -7.86 -4.49 13.19
C LYS A 376 -8.91 -3.72 13.99
N LEU A 377 -9.35 -2.55 13.51
CA LEU A 377 -10.38 -1.77 14.20
C LEU A 377 -11.69 -2.55 14.39
N ILE A 378 -12.12 -3.31 13.38
CA ILE A 378 -13.32 -4.15 13.47
C ILE A 378 -13.08 -5.32 14.43
N MET A 379 -11.93 -5.98 14.31
CA MET A 379 -11.56 -7.13 15.13
C MET A 379 -11.44 -6.74 16.61
N ASP A 380 -10.81 -5.61 16.94
CA ASP A 380 -10.65 -5.11 18.31
C ASP A 380 -12.01 -4.78 18.99
N LYS A 381 -13.08 -4.56 18.21
CA LYS A 381 -14.44 -4.37 18.74
C LYS A 381 -15.15 -5.69 19.05
N HIS A 382 -14.54 -6.82 18.75
CA HIS A 382 -15.05 -8.15 19.05
C HIS A 382 -14.24 -8.78 20.21
N SER A 383 -14.92 -9.41 21.16
CA SER A 383 -14.25 -10.02 22.31
C SER A 383 -13.65 -11.39 21.96
N ASN A 384 -12.56 -11.78 22.64
CA ASN A 384 -11.95 -13.13 22.54
C ASN A 384 -11.46 -13.53 21.14
N VAL A 385 -11.14 -12.53 20.32
CA VAL A 385 -10.54 -12.68 19.00
C VAL A 385 -9.19 -13.38 19.08
N LYS A 386 -9.06 -14.51 18.38
CA LYS A 386 -7.78 -15.20 18.16
C LYS A 386 -7.56 -15.41 16.67
N PRO A 387 -7.05 -14.42 15.92
CA PRO A 387 -6.88 -14.55 14.48
C PRO A 387 -5.92 -15.68 14.12
N GLN A 388 -6.15 -16.27 12.96
CA GLN A 388 -5.22 -17.21 12.36
C GLN A 388 -4.35 -16.44 11.37
N PHE A 389 -3.04 -16.45 11.56
CA PHE A 389 -2.09 -15.80 10.67
C PHE A 389 -1.23 -16.84 9.97
N GLU A 390 -0.97 -16.63 8.69
CA GLU A 390 -0.13 -17.49 7.86
C GLU A 390 0.92 -16.62 7.15
N ILE A 391 2.17 -16.72 7.63
CA ILE A 391 3.27 -15.84 7.20
C ILE A 391 4.16 -16.56 6.18
N PRO A 392 4.42 -15.96 5.01
CA PRO A 392 5.37 -16.51 4.05
C PRO A 392 6.80 -16.42 4.57
N VAL A 393 7.61 -17.43 4.27
CA VAL A 393 9.05 -17.47 4.53
C VAL A 393 9.77 -17.64 3.20
N TYR A 394 10.42 -16.57 2.74
CA TYR A 394 11.24 -16.59 1.53
C TYR A 394 12.56 -17.36 1.78
N LYS A 395 13.14 -17.89 0.69
CA LYS A 395 14.45 -18.57 0.72
C LYS A 395 15.59 -17.64 1.13
#